data_AF-A0A3L9I1P9-F1
#
_entry.id   AF-A0A3L9I1P9-F1
#
_cell.length_a   1.000
_cell.length_b   1.000
_cell.length_c   1.000
_cell.angle_alpha   90.00
_cell.angle_beta   90.00
_cell.angle_gamma   90.00
#
_symmetry.space_group_name_H-M   'P 1'
#
loop_
_entity.id
_entity.type
_entity.pdbx_description
1 polymer ?
#
loop_
_entity_poly.entity_id
_entity_poly.type
_entity_poly.pdbx_seq_one_letter_code
_entity_poly.pdbx_strand_id
1 'polypeptide(L)'
;IYNQNLQAVPPTGSISYINHATSSIHPIVAKVEIRKEGKTGRVYYPAPFMTNENLALYQDAYEIGAEKIIDTYAEATRHVDQGLSLTLFFPDTATTRDINKAQIYAWRKGIKTLYYIRLRQMALEGTEIEGCVSCAL
;
A
#
# COMPACT_ATOMS: atom_id res chain seq x y z
N ILE A 1 -20.43 -7.27 26.70
CA ILE A 1 -19.03 -7.57 26.32
C ILE A 1 -18.08 -6.74 27.17
N TYR A 2 -16.89 -7.24 27.50
CA TYR A 2 -15.93 -6.55 28.39
C TYR A 2 -15.31 -5.31 27.73
N ASN A 3 -14.93 -5.43 26.45
CA ASN A 3 -14.38 -4.32 25.67
C ASN A 3 -15.50 -3.59 24.90
N GLN A 4 -15.47 -2.26 24.89
CA GLN A 4 -16.40 -1.43 24.13
C GLN A 4 -16.18 -1.54 22.61
N ASN A 5 -14.92 -1.63 22.20
CA ASN A 5 -14.47 -1.76 20.81
C ASN A 5 -13.45 -2.92 20.72
N LEU A 6 -13.35 -3.57 19.57
CA LEU A 6 -12.56 -4.79 19.38
C LEU A 6 -11.53 -4.67 18.26
N GLN A 7 -11.90 -4.12 17.10
CA GLN A 7 -11.08 -4.16 15.89
C GLN A 7 -10.78 -2.77 15.36
N ALA A 8 -9.53 -2.56 15.00
CA ALA A 8 -9.04 -1.44 14.21
C ALA A 8 -7.89 -1.95 13.34
N VAL A 9 -7.80 -1.47 12.09
CA VAL A 9 -6.76 -1.92 11.14
C VAL A 9 -5.81 -0.75 10.85
N PRO A 10 -4.72 -0.61 11.61
CA PRO A 10 -3.69 0.41 11.36
C PRO A 10 -2.80 0.01 10.16
N PRO A 11 -1.98 0.93 9.63
CA PRO A 11 -0.86 0.53 8.80
C PRO A 11 0.16 -0.22 9.67
N THR A 12 0.74 -1.29 9.15
CA THR A 12 1.85 -1.98 9.82
C THR A 12 3.16 -1.45 9.24
N GLY A 13 3.90 -0.67 10.04
CA GLY A 13 5.21 -0.13 9.68
C GLY A 13 6.31 -1.19 9.79
N SER A 14 7.42 -0.89 10.48
CA SER A 14 8.58 -1.78 10.55
C SER A 14 8.30 -3.20 11.10
N ILE A 15 7.24 -3.36 11.89
CA ILE A 15 6.80 -4.66 12.41
C ILE A 15 6.41 -5.66 11.30
N SER A 16 5.96 -5.19 10.13
CA SER A 16 5.61 -6.10 9.03
C SER A 16 6.84 -6.77 8.42
N TYR A 17 8.00 -6.10 8.45
CA TYR A 17 9.25 -6.69 7.97
C TYR A 17 9.72 -7.83 8.89
N ILE A 18 9.55 -7.66 10.21
CA ILE A 18 9.88 -8.70 11.19
C ILE A 18 8.90 -9.87 11.08
N ASN A 19 7.61 -9.59 10.94
CA ASN A 19 6.57 -10.61 10.82
C ASN A 19 6.48 -11.23 9.41
N HIS A 20 7.30 -10.77 8.48
CA HIS A 20 7.28 -11.14 7.07
C HIS A 20 5.88 -11.07 6.42
N ALA A 21 5.21 -9.95 6.61
CA ALA A 21 3.89 -9.66 6.05
C ALA A 21 3.95 -8.47 5.08
N THR A 22 2.98 -8.40 4.17
CA THR A 22 2.67 -7.16 3.44
C THR A 22 2.07 -6.15 4.41
N SER A 23 2.19 -4.85 4.12
CA SER A 23 1.68 -3.81 5.03
C SER A 23 0.15 -3.76 4.98
N SER A 24 -0.49 -3.94 6.14
CA SER A 24 -1.95 -3.93 6.27
C SER A 24 -2.66 -4.88 5.28
N ILE A 25 -3.89 -4.55 4.88
CA ILE A 25 -4.71 -5.32 3.92
C ILE A 25 -4.71 -4.71 2.51
N HIS A 26 -3.91 -3.67 2.26
CA HIS A 26 -3.77 -3.08 0.93
C HIS A 26 -2.66 -3.80 0.14
N PRO A 27 -2.62 -3.66 -1.20
CA PRO A 27 -1.56 -4.25 -2.03
C PRO A 27 -0.17 -3.77 -1.64
N ILE A 28 0.85 -4.50 -2.11
CA ILE A 28 2.26 -4.11 -1.94
C ILE A 28 2.54 -2.78 -2.64
N VAL A 29 3.46 -1.99 -2.09
CA VAL A 29 3.86 -0.72 -2.73
C VAL A 29 4.95 -0.90 -3.78
N ALA A 30 5.67 -2.04 -3.73
CA ALA A 30 6.68 -2.47 -4.68
C ALA A 30 6.90 -3.98 -4.51
N LYS A 31 7.39 -4.66 -5.56
CA LYS A 31 7.79 -6.08 -5.49
C LYS A 31 8.98 -6.28 -4.54
N VAL A 32 9.96 -5.38 -4.63
CA VAL A 32 11.08 -5.25 -3.68
C VAL A 32 11.04 -3.85 -3.10
N GLU A 33 10.70 -3.72 -1.82
CA GLU A 33 10.66 -2.44 -1.14
C GLU A 33 12.07 -1.95 -0.80
N ILE A 34 12.36 -0.69 -1.09
CA ILE A 34 13.65 -0.05 -0.82
C ILE A 34 13.49 0.91 0.35
N ARG A 35 14.32 0.73 1.38
CA ARG A 35 14.32 1.60 2.57
C ARG A 35 15.67 2.25 2.76
N LYS A 36 15.68 3.54 3.12
CA LYS A 36 16.91 4.30 3.40
C LYS A 36 17.34 4.12 4.85
N GLU A 37 17.99 3.00 5.14
CA GLU A 37 18.41 2.63 6.50
C GLU A 37 19.83 2.06 6.53
N GLY A 38 20.46 2.13 7.71
CA GLY A 38 21.77 1.55 7.97
C GLY A 38 22.95 2.31 7.36
N LYS A 39 24.17 1.82 7.64
CA LYS A 39 25.43 2.42 7.16
C LYS A 39 25.60 2.32 5.64
N THR A 40 25.01 1.28 5.05
CA THR A 40 24.96 1.06 3.59
C THR A 40 24.01 2.03 2.89
N GLY A 41 23.17 2.75 3.65
CA GLY A 41 22.22 3.74 3.14
C GLY A 41 20.95 3.15 2.54
N ARG A 42 20.92 1.85 2.22
CA ARG A 42 19.71 1.15 1.73
C ARG A 42 19.58 -0.29 2.22
N VAL A 43 18.33 -0.71 2.39
CA VAL A 43 17.90 -2.08 2.70
C VAL A 43 16.79 -2.49 1.74
N TYR A 44 16.84 -3.74 1.27
CA TYR A 44 15.90 -4.31 0.31
C TYR A 44 15.01 -5.35 0.99
N TYR A 45 13.71 -5.27 0.75
CA TYR A 45 12.73 -6.17 1.34
C TYR A 45 11.81 -6.76 0.26
N PRO A 46 12.01 -8.04 -0.15
CA PRO A 46 11.12 -8.71 -1.10
C PRO A 46 9.78 -9.04 -0.43
N ALA A 47 8.69 -8.93 -1.20
CA ALA A 47 7.36 -9.30 -0.72
C ALA A 47 7.29 -10.79 -0.31
N PRO A 48 6.52 -11.13 0.74
CA PRO A 48 6.44 -12.49 1.23
C PRO A 48 5.81 -13.44 0.20
N PHE A 49 6.35 -14.66 0.13
CA PHE A 49 5.96 -15.74 -0.80
C PHE A 49 6.15 -15.44 -2.30
N MET A 50 6.78 -14.31 -2.63
CA MET A 50 7.07 -13.94 -4.02
C MET A 50 8.25 -14.77 -4.55
N THR A 51 8.05 -15.35 -5.73
CA THR A 51 9.01 -16.16 -6.47
C THR A 51 9.00 -15.72 -7.93
N ASN A 52 10.01 -16.09 -8.71
CA ASN A 52 10.08 -15.69 -10.12
C ASN A 52 8.90 -16.23 -10.95
N GLU A 53 8.36 -17.39 -10.55
CA GLU A 53 7.26 -18.06 -11.21
C GLU A 53 5.90 -17.39 -10.94
N ASN A 54 5.77 -16.62 -9.86
CA ASN A 54 4.51 -15.99 -9.44
C ASN A 54 4.53 -14.45 -9.42
N LEU A 55 5.56 -13.81 -9.98
CA LEU A 55 5.72 -12.34 -10.02
C LEU A 55 4.49 -11.60 -10.54
N ALA A 56 3.74 -12.19 -11.46
CA ALA A 56 2.53 -11.62 -12.02
C ALA A 56 1.40 -11.39 -10.99
N LEU A 57 1.41 -12.10 -9.86
CA LEU A 57 0.45 -11.93 -8.77
C LEU A 57 0.77 -10.73 -7.87
N TYR A 58 1.98 -10.19 -7.97
CA TYR A 58 2.50 -9.12 -7.11
C TYR A 58 2.49 -7.78 -7.85
N GLN A 59 1.31 -7.39 -8.33
CA GLN A 59 1.05 -6.06 -8.86
C GLN A 59 1.08 -5.04 -7.72
N ASP A 60 1.73 -3.90 -7.95
CA ASP A 60 1.83 -2.88 -6.92
C ASP A 60 0.52 -2.07 -6.77
N ALA A 61 0.41 -1.31 -5.68
CA ALA A 61 -0.78 -0.54 -5.37
C ALA A 61 -1.10 0.55 -6.42
N TYR A 62 -0.11 1.02 -7.18
CA TYR A 62 -0.30 1.97 -8.27
C TYR A 62 -0.90 1.29 -9.50
N GLU A 63 -0.45 0.07 -9.82
CA GLU A 63 -1.00 -0.77 -10.90
C GLU A 63 -2.41 -1.28 -10.57
N ILE A 64 -2.66 -1.68 -9.33
CA ILE A 64 -3.98 -2.15 -8.86
C ILE A 64 -5.01 -1.02 -8.91
N GLY A 65 -4.60 0.19 -8.52
CA GLY A 65 -5.42 1.40 -8.57
C GLY A 65 -6.39 1.56 -7.39
N ALA A 66 -6.83 2.81 -7.18
CA ALA A 66 -7.61 3.21 -6.00
C ALA A 66 -8.95 2.47 -5.85
N GLU A 67 -9.64 2.16 -6.95
CA GLU A 67 -10.98 1.54 -6.93
C GLU A 67 -10.98 0.16 -6.24
N LYS A 68 -10.06 -0.73 -6.65
CA LYS A 68 -9.94 -2.08 -6.08
C LYS A 68 -9.51 -2.05 -4.61
N ILE A 69 -8.67 -1.08 -4.24
CA ILE A 69 -8.26 -0.88 -2.84
C ILE A 69 -9.47 -0.43 -2.01
N ILE A 70 -10.24 0.55 -2.49
CA ILE A 70 -11.46 1.02 -1.83
C ILE A 70 -12.46 -0.14 -1.67
N ASP A 71 -12.64 -0.97 -2.70
CA ASP A 71 -13.57 -2.10 -2.66
C ASP A 71 -13.17 -3.13 -1.59
N THR A 72 -11.89 -3.48 -1.51
CA THR A 72 -11.37 -4.39 -0.47
C THR A 72 -11.63 -3.84 0.93
N TYR A 73 -11.38 -2.55 1.13
CA TYR A 73 -11.60 -1.91 2.43
C TYR A 73 -13.09 -1.76 2.75
N ALA A 74 -13.96 -1.58 1.75
CA ALA A 74 -15.40 -1.50 1.95
C ALA A 74 -15.96 -2.82 2.51
N GLU A 75 -15.48 -3.96 2.00
CA GLU A 75 -15.87 -5.27 2.56
C GLU A 75 -15.40 -5.44 4.00
N ALA A 76 -14.16 -5.08 4.32
CA ALA A 76 -13.65 -5.16 5.69
C ALA A 76 -14.40 -4.20 6.65
N THR A 77 -14.78 -3.01 6.17
CA THR A 77 -15.45 -1.96 6.95
C THR A 77 -16.78 -2.43 7.53
N ARG A 78 -17.45 -3.39 6.89
CA ARG A 78 -18.70 -4.00 7.37
C ARG A 78 -18.55 -4.73 8.70
N HIS A 79 -17.32 -5.17 9.02
CA HIS A 79 -17.05 -6.06 10.15
C HIS A 79 -16.11 -5.45 11.19
N VAL A 80 -15.33 -4.43 10.83
CA VAL A 80 -14.47 -3.69 11.75
C VAL A 80 -15.30 -2.62 12.46
N ASP A 81 -15.39 -2.68 13.78
CA ASP A 81 -16.19 -1.75 14.60
C ASP A 81 -15.62 -0.34 14.62
N GLN A 82 -14.28 -0.17 14.66
CA GLN A 82 -13.64 1.14 14.58
C GLN A 82 -13.36 1.54 13.12
N GLY A 83 -12.09 1.68 12.71
CA GLY A 83 -11.70 2.16 11.39
C GLY A 83 -10.47 1.42 10.84
N LEU A 84 -10.18 1.70 9.57
CA LEU A 84 -9.04 1.15 8.85
C LEU A 84 -8.27 2.29 8.19
N SER A 85 -6.94 2.27 8.26
CA SER A 85 -6.10 3.27 7.60
C SER A 85 -6.00 2.99 6.10
N LEU A 86 -6.88 3.62 5.33
CA LEU A 86 -6.93 3.49 3.88
C LEU A 86 -6.04 4.54 3.20
N THR A 87 -4.97 4.07 2.55
CA THR A 87 -4.12 4.90 1.67
C THR A 87 -4.49 4.65 0.21
N LEU A 88 -4.65 5.72 -0.57
CA LEU A 88 -4.85 5.62 -2.02
C LEU A 88 -3.56 5.96 -2.75
N PHE A 89 -3.20 5.15 -3.73
CA PHE A 89 -1.97 5.28 -4.50
C PHE A 89 -2.31 5.74 -5.92
N PHE A 90 -1.63 6.79 -6.37
CA PHE A 90 -1.87 7.42 -7.66
C PHE A 90 -0.57 7.61 -8.43
N PRO A 91 -0.60 7.55 -9.77
CA PRO A 91 0.54 8.00 -10.58
C PRO A 91 0.77 9.50 -10.37
N ASP A 92 1.99 9.95 -10.65
CA ASP A 92 2.39 11.36 -10.64
C ASP A 92 1.59 12.25 -11.62
N THR A 93 1.01 11.63 -12.65
CA THR A 93 0.13 12.28 -13.64
C THR A 93 -1.33 12.46 -13.17
N ALA A 94 -1.69 11.98 -11.98
CA ALA A 94 -3.07 12.07 -11.49
C ALA A 94 -3.49 13.52 -11.22
N THR A 95 -4.70 13.87 -11.66
CA THR A 95 -5.26 15.22 -11.41
C THR A 95 -5.97 15.29 -10.07
N THR A 96 -6.17 16.51 -9.56
CA THR A 96 -7.02 16.75 -8.38
C THR A 96 -8.44 16.24 -8.57
N ARG A 97 -8.94 16.21 -9.82
CA ARG A 97 -10.25 15.64 -10.16
C ARG A 97 -10.28 14.12 -10.00
N ASP A 98 -9.20 13.43 -10.34
CA ASP A 98 -9.11 11.97 -10.19
C ASP A 98 -9.10 11.59 -8.71
N ILE A 99 -8.33 12.33 -7.91
CA ILE A 99 -8.31 12.20 -6.45
C ILE A 99 -9.72 12.43 -5.87
N ASN A 100 -10.39 13.51 -6.29
CA ASN A 100 -11.72 13.83 -5.79
C ASN A 100 -12.77 12.76 -6.17
N LYS A 101 -12.70 12.21 -7.39
CA LYS A 101 -13.56 11.09 -7.80
C LYS A 101 -13.34 9.87 -6.91
N ALA A 102 -12.10 9.52 -6.58
CA ALA A 102 -11.81 8.40 -5.70
C ALA A 102 -12.31 8.64 -4.26
N GLN A 103 -12.21 9.86 -3.74
CA GLN A 103 -12.78 10.22 -2.44
C GLN A 103 -14.32 10.09 -2.43
N ILE A 104 -14.99 10.58 -3.48
CA ILE A 104 -16.44 10.43 -3.63
C ILE A 104 -16.82 8.96 -3.74
N TYR A 105 -16.04 8.16 -4.48
CA TYR A 105 -16.25 6.71 -4.60
C TYR A 105 -16.12 6.02 -3.23
N ALA A 106 -15.06 6.30 -2.47
CA ALA A 106 -14.86 5.78 -1.12
C ALA A 106 -16.03 6.14 -0.19
N TRP A 107 -16.49 7.40 -0.22
CA TRP A 107 -17.65 7.84 0.55
C TRP A 107 -18.92 7.06 0.17
N ARG A 108 -19.20 6.92 -1.13
CA ARG A 108 -20.36 6.15 -1.62
C ARG A 108 -20.30 4.67 -1.25
N LYS A 109 -19.10 4.10 -1.12
CA LYS A 109 -18.88 2.70 -0.73
C LYS A 109 -18.88 2.47 0.78
N GLY A 110 -19.11 3.52 1.59
CA GLY A 110 -19.24 3.40 3.05
C GLY A 110 -17.91 3.35 3.80
N ILE A 111 -16.81 3.78 3.17
CA ILE A 111 -15.51 3.93 3.85
C ILE A 111 -15.63 4.94 4.99
N LYS A 112 -15.16 4.56 6.18
CA LYS A 112 -15.22 5.39 7.39
C LYS A 112 -14.21 6.55 7.38
N THR A 113 -12.99 6.30 6.92
CA THR A 113 -11.88 7.26 6.94
C THR A 113 -10.92 7.05 5.76
N LEU A 114 -10.26 8.13 5.34
CA LEU A 114 -9.10 8.09 4.44
C LEU A 114 -7.87 8.55 5.22
N TYR A 115 -6.73 7.90 5.00
CA TYR A 115 -5.48 8.20 5.70
C TYR A 115 -4.59 9.13 4.86
N TYR A 116 -4.06 8.63 3.74
CA TYR A 116 -3.25 9.42 2.81
C TYR A 116 -3.62 9.19 1.36
N ILE A 117 -3.29 10.19 0.54
CA ILE A 117 -3.23 10.07 -0.91
C ILE A 117 -1.74 10.16 -1.27
N ARG A 118 -1.20 9.09 -1.84
CA ARG A 118 0.21 8.96 -2.18
C ARG A 118 0.39 9.00 -3.69
N LEU A 119 1.10 10.00 -4.17
CA LEU A 119 1.55 10.07 -5.56
C LEU A 119 2.84 9.28 -5.72
N ARG A 120 3.01 8.57 -6.85
CA ARG A 120 4.26 7.90 -7.18
C ARG A 120 5.35 8.97 -7.29
N GLN A 121 6.40 8.82 -6.51
CA GLN A 121 7.57 9.69 -6.62
C GLN A 121 8.59 8.95 -7.47
N MET A 122 9.08 9.60 -8.53
CA MET A 122 10.17 9.04 -9.31
C MET A 122 11.40 8.81 -8.42
N ALA A 123 12.13 7.73 -8.69
CA ALA A 123 13.44 7.52 -8.09
C ALA A 123 14.33 8.74 -8.41
N LEU A 124 15.11 9.19 -7.44
CA LEU A 124 16.09 10.24 -7.68
C LEU A 124 17.13 9.70 -8.69
N GLU A 125 17.47 10.51 -9.69
CA GLU A 125 18.48 10.15 -10.69
C GLU A 125 19.80 9.72 -10.01
N GLY A 126 20.38 8.59 -10.43
CA GLY A 126 21.55 7.98 -9.78
C GLY A 126 21.24 7.07 -8.57
N THR A 127 19.96 6.79 -8.31
CA THR A 127 19.55 5.80 -7.28
C THR A 127 19.15 4.44 -7.84
N GLU A 128 19.35 4.20 -9.13
CA GLU A 128 19.04 2.93 -9.77
C GLU A 128 20.06 1.84 -9.38
N ILE A 129 19.62 0.58 -9.33
CA ILE A 129 20.48 -0.56 -9.07
C ILE A 129 20.67 -1.30 -10.38
N GLU A 130 21.88 -1.24 -10.94
CA GLU A 130 22.21 -2.03 -12.12
C GLU A 130 22.00 -3.53 -11.83
N GLY A 131 21.13 -4.17 -12.61
CA GLY A 131 20.91 -5.62 -12.56
C GLY A 131 19.70 -6.12 -11.75
N CYS A 132 18.91 -5.26 -11.09
CA CYS A 132 17.66 -5.68 -10.44
C CYS A 132 16.42 -5.06 -11.09
N VAL A 133 15.82 -5.77 -12.06
CA VAL A 133 14.57 -5.36 -12.73
C VAL A 133 13.42 -5.17 -11.73
N SER A 134 13.37 -6.00 -10.69
CA SER A 134 12.33 -5.94 -9.64
C SER A 134 12.54 -4.85 -8.58
N CYS A 135 13.70 -4.20 -8.59
CA CYS A 135 14.06 -3.10 -7.70
C CYS A 135 13.99 -1.74 -8.40
N ALA A 136 13.63 -1.70 -9.69
CA ALA A 136 13.33 -0.47 -10.40
C ALA A 136 11.96 0.06 -9.92
N LEU A 137 11.95 1.31 -9.45
CA LEU A 137 10.78 2.01 -8.92
C LEU A 137 9.92 2.65 -10.00
#